data_AF-A0A1I0PB06-F1
#
_entry.id   AF-A0A1I0PB06-F1
#
_cell.length_a   1.000
_cell.length_b   1.000
_cell.length_c   1.000
_cell.angle_alpha   90.00
_cell.angle_beta   90.00
_cell.angle_gamma   90.00
#
_symmetry.space_group_name_H-M   'P 1'
#
loop_
_entity.id
_entity.type
_entity.pdbx_description
1 polymer ?
#
loop_
_entity_poly.entity_id
_entity_poly.type
_entity_poly.pdbx_seq_one_letter_code
_entity_poly.pdbx_strand_id
1 'polypeptide(L)'
;MKKSNTSNMFQKYSDSSSRKRRLVKDEMPLMTTYEQRYKGPSMSRDLTEDKPKQTLDEKIEARKNLSRPKNDDMPKRVSVEIAGHNYLLGSTDDMSEARIRRIASTVNSILNQAKENNPYLTTSKVTTLALLDACDRLITLQDENSNMKTELMYLQQKLSLEEQAHVSEPTPMEQLASESNEKKEGK
;
A
#
# COMPACT_ATOMS: atom_id res chain seq x y z
N MET A 1 19.47 21.78 49.12
CA MET A 1 18.27 20.94 48.91
C MET A 1 17.03 21.76 49.23
N LYS A 2 16.27 22.20 48.22
CA LYS A 2 14.96 22.86 48.39
C LYS A 2 13.97 22.07 47.53
N LYS A 3 12.97 21.46 48.17
CA LYS A 3 11.99 20.56 47.55
C LYS A 3 10.88 21.37 46.87
N SER A 4 10.43 20.84 45.75
CA SER A 4 9.52 21.37 44.72
C SER A 4 8.07 21.60 45.18
N ASN A 5 7.49 22.73 44.77
CA ASN A 5 6.05 22.97 44.74
C ASN A 5 5.49 22.56 43.36
N THR A 6 4.78 21.44 43.31
CA THR A 6 3.88 21.11 42.20
C THR A 6 2.54 20.67 42.80
N SER A 7 1.62 21.62 43.00
CA SER A 7 0.27 21.30 43.46
C SER A 7 -0.52 20.66 42.32
N ASN A 8 -0.92 19.42 42.54
CA ASN A 8 -1.73 18.57 41.68
C ASN A 8 -3.03 19.25 41.21
N MET A 9 -3.10 19.57 39.91
CA MET A 9 -4.32 19.93 39.18
C MET A 9 -5.24 18.72 38.90
N PHE A 10 -4.95 17.54 39.45
CA PHE A 10 -5.72 16.30 39.26
C PHE A 10 -6.54 15.84 40.47
N GLN A 11 -6.62 16.65 41.54
CA GLN A 11 -7.37 16.29 42.75
C GLN A 11 -8.88 16.62 42.68
N LYS A 12 -9.35 17.26 41.60
CA LYS A 12 -10.76 17.66 41.44
C LYS A 12 -11.69 16.56 40.88
N TYR A 13 -11.14 15.39 40.55
CA TYR A 13 -11.92 14.27 40.00
C TYR A 13 -11.80 12.97 40.79
N SER A 14 -11.24 13.01 42.01
CA SER A 14 -11.20 11.86 42.92
C SER A 14 -12.02 12.15 44.17
N ASP A 15 -13.34 12.12 44.04
CA ASP A 15 -14.21 11.95 45.22
C ASP A 15 -15.15 10.76 45.01
N SER A 16 -14.55 9.56 45.01
CA SER A 16 -15.26 8.33 45.32
C SER A 16 -15.42 8.24 46.84
N SER A 17 -16.34 9.01 47.41
CA SER A 17 -16.79 8.83 48.79
C SER A 17 -18.27 8.44 48.81
N SER A 18 -18.53 7.16 48.55
CA SER A 18 -19.76 6.48 48.91
C SER A 18 -19.86 6.33 50.45
N ARG A 19 -20.02 7.45 51.16
CA ARG A 19 -20.52 7.44 52.54
C ARG A 19 -22.03 7.64 52.53
N LYS A 20 -22.75 6.54 52.73
CA LYS A 20 -24.17 6.50 53.09
C LYS A 20 -24.42 7.43 54.29
N ARG A 21 -24.87 8.67 54.05
CA ARG A 21 -25.61 9.47 55.02
C ARG A 21 -27.07 9.43 54.62
N ARG A 22 -27.92 8.98 55.55
CA ARG A 22 -29.38 9.07 55.45
C ARG A 22 -29.74 10.55 55.33
N LEU A 23 -30.13 10.98 54.14
CA LEU A 23 -30.73 12.30 53.92
C LEU A 23 -32.19 12.26 54.35
N VAL A 24 -32.54 13.22 55.21
CA VAL A 24 -33.88 13.51 55.73
C VAL A 24 -34.77 13.96 54.58
N LYS A 25 -36.05 13.58 54.64
CA LYS A 25 -37.01 13.59 53.53
C LYS A 25 -37.45 14.99 53.05
N ASP A 26 -36.99 16.06 53.69
CA ASP A 26 -37.54 17.41 53.53
C ASP A 26 -36.62 18.41 52.80
N GLU A 27 -35.45 18.00 52.32
CA GLU A 27 -34.55 18.84 51.49
C GLU A 27 -34.33 18.29 50.08
N MET A 28 -35.34 17.63 49.48
CA MET A 28 -35.29 17.33 48.05
C MET A 28 -35.89 18.51 47.26
N PRO A 29 -35.16 19.08 46.27
CA PRO A 29 -35.74 20.09 45.40
C PRO A 29 -36.95 19.52 44.66
N LEU A 30 -38.00 20.34 44.59
CA LEU A 30 -39.28 20.02 43.95
C LEU A 30 -39.02 19.43 42.55
N MET A 31 -39.43 18.17 42.35
CA MET A 31 -39.26 17.47 41.09
C MET A 31 -39.93 18.28 39.98
N THR A 32 -39.14 18.89 39.10
CA THR A 32 -39.66 19.52 37.89
C THR A 32 -40.36 18.43 37.08
N THR A 33 -41.66 18.57 36.90
CA THR A 33 -42.46 17.72 36.02
C THR A 33 -41.88 17.82 34.62
N TYR A 34 -41.16 16.77 34.20
CA TYR A 34 -40.60 16.68 32.87
C TYR A 34 -41.77 16.36 31.93
N GLU A 35 -42.26 17.35 31.19
CA GLU A 35 -43.21 17.09 30.09
C GLU A 35 -42.51 16.16 29.10
N GLN A 36 -42.99 14.92 29.03
CA GLN A 36 -42.59 13.97 28.01
C GLN A 36 -43.04 14.50 26.65
N ARG A 37 -42.15 15.22 25.97
CA ARG A 37 -42.32 15.47 24.54
C ARG A 37 -42.28 14.11 23.83
N TYR A 38 -43.40 13.77 23.22
CA TYR A 38 -43.66 12.57 22.44
C TYR A 38 -42.47 12.27 21.51
N LYS A 39 -41.63 11.29 21.89
CA LYS A 39 -40.71 10.66 20.95
C LYS A 39 -41.57 9.71 20.12
N GLY A 40 -41.63 9.95 18.81
CA GLY A 40 -42.35 9.10 17.85
C GLY A 40 -41.98 7.62 17.97
N PRO A 41 -42.68 6.74 17.22
CA PRO A 41 -42.67 5.30 17.45
C PRO A 41 -41.22 4.80 17.54
N SER A 42 -40.89 4.25 18.70
CA SER A 42 -39.61 3.60 18.93
C SER A 42 -39.46 2.50 17.88
N MET A 43 -38.44 2.61 17.03
CA MET A 43 -37.95 1.50 16.22
C MET A 43 -37.24 0.49 17.14
N SER A 44 -37.93 0.02 18.17
CA SER A 44 -37.59 -1.23 18.82
C SER A 44 -37.84 -2.31 17.78
N ARG A 45 -36.78 -2.69 17.05
CA ARG A 45 -36.78 -3.93 16.28
C ARG A 45 -37.14 -5.03 17.27
N ASP A 46 -38.36 -5.56 17.14
CA ASP A 46 -38.74 -6.81 17.76
C ASP A 46 -37.77 -7.88 17.25
N LEU A 47 -36.76 -8.17 18.05
CA LEU A 47 -35.68 -9.13 17.78
C LEU A 47 -36.16 -10.57 18.06
N THR A 48 -37.35 -10.88 17.58
CA THR A 48 -37.90 -12.23 17.52
C THR A 48 -38.73 -12.37 16.24
N GLU A 49 -38.13 -12.02 15.10
CA GLU A 49 -38.55 -12.66 13.86
C GLU A 49 -38.02 -14.10 13.91
N ASP A 50 -38.94 -15.05 14.06
CA ASP A 50 -38.68 -16.47 13.81
C ASP A 50 -38.03 -16.59 12.44
N LYS A 51 -36.72 -16.85 12.40
CA LYS A 51 -36.03 -17.11 11.14
C LYS A 51 -36.76 -18.27 10.46
N PRO A 52 -37.25 -18.12 9.23
CA PRO A 52 -37.91 -19.21 8.54
C PRO A 52 -36.95 -20.41 8.52
N LYS A 53 -37.42 -21.54 9.06
CA LYS A 53 -36.64 -22.78 9.09
C LYS A 53 -36.33 -23.14 7.65
N GLN A 54 -35.07 -22.96 7.25
CA GLN A 54 -34.62 -23.27 5.90
C GLN A 54 -35.07 -24.68 5.52
N THR A 55 -35.75 -24.76 4.37
CA THR A 55 -36.26 -26.02 3.84
C THR A 55 -35.11 -26.97 3.52
N LEU A 56 -35.39 -28.28 3.45
CA LEU A 56 -34.36 -29.26 3.09
C LEU A 56 -33.79 -28.97 1.71
N ASP A 57 -34.61 -28.48 0.79
CA ASP A 57 -34.20 -28.10 -0.56
C ASP A 57 -33.22 -26.93 -0.55
N GLU A 58 -33.47 -25.88 0.24
CA GLU A 58 -32.53 -24.77 0.43
C GLU A 58 -31.19 -25.24 1.02
N LYS A 59 -31.21 -26.21 1.94
CA LYS A 59 -29.98 -26.81 2.48
C LYS A 59 -29.24 -27.65 1.46
N ILE A 60 -29.95 -28.36 0.59
CA ILE A 60 -29.37 -29.16 -0.49
C ILE A 60 -28.74 -28.24 -1.55
N GLU A 61 -29.41 -27.14 -1.92
CA GLU A 61 -28.89 -26.14 -2.85
C GLU A 61 -27.67 -25.41 -2.29
N ALA A 62 -27.69 -25.03 -1.01
CA ALA A 62 -26.53 -24.43 -0.34
C ALA A 62 -25.31 -25.36 -0.35
N ARG A 63 -25.51 -26.66 -0.12
CA ARG A 63 -24.46 -27.68 -0.23
C ARG A 63 -23.95 -27.86 -1.65
N LYS A 64 -24.85 -27.81 -2.64
CA LYS A 64 -24.50 -27.91 -4.06
C LYS A 64 -23.67 -26.71 -4.53
N ASN A 65 -23.99 -25.50 -4.06
CA ASN A 65 -23.21 -24.30 -4.35
C ASN A 65 -21.82 -24.31 -3.69
N LEU A 66 -21.66 -24.97 -2.54
CA LEU A 66 -20.36 -25.17 -1.89
C LEU A 66 -19.44 -26.13 -2.67
N SER A 67 -20.03 -27.04 -3.45
CA SER A 67 -19.31 -28.02 -4.27
C SER A 67 -18.95 -27.54 -5.69
N ARG A 68 -19.41 -26.34 -6.09
CA ARG A 68 -18.95 -25.74 -7.34
C ARG A 68 -17.48 -25.36 -7.18
N PRO A 69 -16.60 -25.71 -8.12
CA PRO A 69 -15.24 -25.18 -8.11
C PRO A 69 -15.36 -23.65 -8.10
N LYS A 70 -14.79 -23.00 -7.07
CA LYS A 70 -14.66 -21.54 -7.06
C LYS A 70 -13.95 -21.18 -8.36
N ASN A 71 -14.57 -20.31 -9.16
CA ASN A 71 -13.96 -19.79 -10.38
C ASN A 71 -12.49 -19.44 -10.10
N ASP A 72 -11.58 -20.00 -10.88
CA ASP A 72 -10.13 -19.76 -10.78
C ASP A 72 -9.74 -18.29 -10.99
N ASP A 73 -10.70 -17.43 -11.34
CA ASP A 73 -10.58 -15.98 -11.48
C ASP A 73 -10.71 -15.18 -10.17
N MET A 74 -10.83 -15.83 -9.00
CA MET A 74 -10.77 -15.06 -7.76
C MET A 74 -9.35 -14.49 -7.57
N PRO A 75 -9.20 -13.16 -7.37
CA PRO A 75 -7.89 -12.55 -7.22
C PRO A 75 -7.18 -13.19 -6.02
N LYS A 76 -6.03 -13.83 -6.28
CA LYS A 76 -5.23 -14.49 -5.25
C LYS A 76 -4.84 -13.45 -4.21
N ARG A 77 -5.21 -13.66 -2.95
CA ARG A 77 -4.88 -12.72 -1.88
C ARG A 77 -3.58 -13.14 -1.20
N VAL A 78 -2.65 -12.22 -1.07
CA VAL A 78 -1.34 -12.42 -0.45
C VAL A 78 -1.32 -11.65 0.86
N SER A 79 -1.02 -12.34 1.96
CA SER A 79 -0.82 -11.69 3.25
C SER A 79 0.63 -11.25 3.39
N VAL A 80 0.84 -10.00 3.80
CA VAL A 80 2.18 -9.44 3.98
C VAL A 80 2.24 -8.53 5.20
N GLU A 81 3.37 -8.58 5.91
CA GLU A 81 3.62 -7.74 7.06
C GLU A 81 4.36 -6.47 6.64
N ILE A 82 3.80 -5.30 6.97
CA ILE A 82 4.42 -3.99 6.76
C ILE A 82 4.39 -3.22 8.09
N ALA A 83 5.56 -2.81 8.58
CA ALA A 83 5.75 -2.07 9.84
C ALA A 83 5.05 -2.69 11.07
N GLY A 84 5.03 -4.03 11.16
CA GLY A 84 4.36 -4.77 12.25
C GLY A 84 2.86 -4.93 12.09
N HIS A 85 2.30 -4.52 10.95
CA HIS A 85 0.88 -4.70 10.61
C HIS A 85 0.72 -5.66 9.44
N ASN A 86 -0.24 -6.58 9.54
CA ASN A 86 -0.54 -7.54 8.49
C ASN A 86 -1.58 -6.98 7.52
N TYR A 87 -1.19 -6.86 6.26
CA TYR A 87 -2.03 -6.43 5.15
C TYR A 87 -2.38 -7.63 4.26
N LEU A 88 -3.56 -7.58 3.65
CA LEU A 88 -4.02 -8.57 2.69
C LEU A 88 -4.16 -7.88 1.32
N LEU A 89 -3.25 -8.18 0.41
CA LEU A 89 -3.15 -7.54 -0.90
C LEU A 89 -3.67 -8.48 -1.99
N GLY A 90 -4.37 -7.93 -2.99
CA GLY A 90 -4.77 -8.70 -4.17
C GLY A 90 -3.59 -8.83 -5.14
N SER A 91 -3.33 -10.06 -5.58
CA SER A 91 -2.44 -10.34 -6.70
C SER A 91 -3.23 -10.23 -8.00
N THR A 92 -2.73 -9.40 -8.91
CA THR A 92 -3.17 -9.27 -10.30
C THR A 92 -2.08 -9.81 -11.21
N ASP A 93 -2.34 -9.97 -12.51
CA ASP A 93 -1.34 -10.49 -13.46
C ASP A 93 -0.05 -9.62 -13.49
N ASP A 94 -0.18 -8.30 -13.33
CA ASP A 94 0.95 -7.37 -13.23
C ASP A 94 1.70 -7.44 -11.89
N MET A 95 1.02 -7.90 -10.83
CA MET A 95 1.52 -7.97 -9.46
C MET A 95 1.49 -9.41 -8.96
N SER A 96 2.47 -10.18 -9.40
CA SER A 96 2.71 -11.52 -8.87
C SER A 96 2.96 -11.52 -7.36
N GLU A 97 2.60 -12.60 -6.69
CA GLU A 97 2.85 -12.79 -5.26
C GLU A 97 4.32 -12.56 -4.88
N ALA A 98 5.26 -13.07 -5.68
CA ALA A 98 6.68 -12.88 -5.45
C ALA A 98 7.10 -11.40 -5.55
N ARG A 99 6.45 -10.61 -6.42
CA ARG A 99 6.68 -9.17 -6.52
C ARG A 99 6.12 -8.44 -5.30
N ILE A 100 4.91 -8.79 -4.86
CA ILE A 100 4.26 -8.21 -3.69
C ILE A 100 5.11 -8.42 -2.41
N ARG A 101 5.60 -9.64 -2.18
CA ARG A 101 6.47 -9.94 -1.03
C ARG A 101 7.78 -9.15 -1.07
N ARG A 102 8.39 -9.01 -2.25
CA ARG A 102 9.60 -8.18 -2.44
C ARG A 102 9.32 -6.71 -2.13
N ILE A 103 8.22 -6.16 -2.65
CA ILE A 103 7.81 -4.77 -2.38
C ILE A 103 7.64 -4.55 -0.88
N ALA A 104 6.93 -5.42 -0.18
CA ALA A 104 6.75 -5.27 1.26
C ALA A 104 8.07 -5.34 2.05
N SER A 105 8.99 -6.23 1.66
CA SER A 105 10.33 -6.28 2.25
C SER A 105 11.09 -4.97 2.04
N THR A 106 11.02 -4.38 0.84
CA THR A 106 11.67 -3.09 0.56
C THR A 106 11.04 -1.95 1.35
N VAL A 107 9.71 -1.91 1.44
CA VAL A 107 8.99 -0.90 2.21
C VAL A 107 9.33 -1.00 3.70
N ASN A 108 9.43 -2.21 4.25
CA ASN A 108 9.88 -2.42 5.63
C ASN A 108 11.29 -1.90 5.87
N SER A 109 12.21 -2.15 4.94
CA SER A 109 13.58 -1.64 5.06
C SER A 109 13.61 -0.11 5.10
N ILE A 110 12.86 0.56 4.21
CA ILE A 110 12.81 2.03 4.15
C ILE A 110 12.13 2.60 5.40
N LEU A 111 11.04 2.00 5.85
CA LEU A 111 10.34 2.42 7.06
C LEU A 111 11.20 2.26 8.31
N ASN A 112 11.95 1.17 8.43
CA ASN A 112 12.86 0.96 9.55
C ASN A 112 13.99 2.01 9.54
N GLN A 113 14.60 2.28 8.38
CA GLN A 113 15.60 3.35 8.24
C GLN A 113 15.03 4.72 8.64
N ALA A 114 13.84 5.07 8.14
CA ALA A 114 13.19 6.34 8.45
C ALA A 114 12.85 6.46 9.95
N LYS A 115 12.47 5.35 10.59
CA LYS A 115 12.17 5.28 12.03
C LYS A 115 13.43 5.39 12.89
N GLU A 116 14.52 4.73 12.50
CA GLU A 116 15.82 4.81 13.18
C GLU A 116 16.39 6.24 13.13
N ASN A 117 16.26 6.91 11.98
CA ASN A 117 16.69 8.30 11.82
C ASN A 117 15.80 9.30 12.58
N ASN A 118 14.52 8.96 12.83
CA ASN A 118 13.54 9.85 13.44
C ASN A 118 12.73 9.15 14.56
N PRO A 119 13.35 8.76 15.69
CA PRO A 119 12.70 7.92 16.71
C PRO A 119 11.55 8.61 17.46
N TYR A 120 11.52 9.94 17.48
CA TYR A 120 10.49 10.74 18.18
C TYR A 120 9.29 11.11 17.30
N LEU A 121 9.32 10.77 16.01
CA LEU A 121 8.20 11.04 15.12
C LEU A 121 7.10 9.99 15.28
N THR A 122 5.85 10.41 15.10
CA THR A 122 4.72 9.49 15.04
C THR A 122 4.82 8.60 13.80
N THR A 123 4.33 7.37 13.89
CA THR A 123 4.37 6.39 12.78
C THR A 123 3.83 6.95 11.48
N SER A 124 2.75 7.73 11.53
CA SER A 124 2.20 8.40 10.34
C SER A 124 3.20 9.36 9.68
N LYS A 125 3.92 10.18 10.45
CA LYS A 125 4.94 11.08 9.89
C LYS A 125 6.13 10.31 9.34
N VAL A 126 6.57 9.25 10.04
CA VAL A 126 7.63 8.35 9.55
C VAL A 126 7.23 7.69 8.23
N THR A 127 5.98 7.25 8.10
CA THR A 127 5.49 6.67 6.83
C THR A 127 5.49 7.69 5.69
N THR A 128 5.17 8.96 5.97
CA THR A 128 5.25 10.02 4.97
C THR A 128 6.69 10.32 4.56
N LEU A 129 7.63 10.34 5.50
CA LEU A 129 9.06 10.51 5.19
C LEU A 129 9.60 9.33 4.36
N ALA A 130 9.27 8.10 4.76
CA ALA A 130 9.64 6.91 4.00
C ALA A 130 9.06 6.92 2.57
N LEU A 131 7.85 7.46 2.39
CA LEU A 131 7.25 7.64 1.07
C LEU A 131 8.03 8.68 0.24
N LEU A 132 8.42 9.80 0.83
CA LEU A 132 9.23 10.82 0.16
C LEU A 132 10.59 10.24 -0.28
N ASP A 133 11.26 9.52 0.61
CA ASP A 133 12.54 8.84 0.31
C ASP A 133 12.37 7.81 -0.82
N ALA A 134 11.26 7.08 -0.85
CA ALA A 134 10.98 6.11 -1.91
C ALA A 134 10.72 6.81 -3.26
N CYS A 135 10.00 7.94 -3.26
CA CYS A 135 9.76 8.74 -4.46
C CYS A 135 11.06 9.36 -4.99
N ASP A 136 11.92 9.88 -4.12
CA ASP A 136 13.22 10.43 -4.51
C ASP A 136 14.12 9.36 -5.16
N ARG A 137 14.18 8.16 -4.55
CA ARG A 137 14.86 6.98 -5.15
C ARG A 137 14.27 6.59 -6.51
N LEU A 138 12.97 6.73 -6.70
CA LEU A 138 12.32 6.42 -7.97
C LEU A 138 12.70 7.44 -9.04
N ILE A 139 12.68 8.74 -8.71
CA ILE A 139 13.05 9.83 -9.63
C ILE A 139 14.51 9.67 -10.06
N THR A 140 15.42 9.49 -9.12
CA THR A 140 16.85 9.27 -9.41
C THR A 140 17.08 8.06 -10.31
N LEU A 141 16.41 6.92 -10.04
CA LEU A 141 16.48 5.75 -10.92
C LEU A 141 15.87 5.99 -12.31
N GLN A 142 14.84 6.82 -12.42
CA GLN A 142 14.27 7.21 -13.73
C GLN A 142 15.26 8.05 -14.52
N ASP A 143 15.92 9.01 -13.87
CA ASP A 143 16.93 9.86 -14.49
C ASP A 143 18.14 9.03 -14.95
N GLU A 144 18.66 8.14 -14.09
CA GLU A 144 19.74 7.20 -14.45
C GLU A 144 19.37 6.32 -15.65
N ASN A 145 18.16 5.76 -15.66
CA ASN A 145 17.68 4.92 -16.75
C ASN A 145 17.49 5.72 -18.05
N SER A 146 17.09 6.99 -17.94
CA SER A 146 17.00 7.89 -19.08
C SER A 146 18.39 8.20 -19.66
N ASN A 147 19.38 8.48 -18.81
CA ASN A 147 20.76 8.73 -19.21
C ASN A 147 21.35 7.50 -19.90
N MET A 148 21.23 6.32 -19.30
CA MET A 148 21.73 5.06 -19.89
C MET A 148 21.10 4.77 -21.26
N LYS A 149 19.81 5.09 -21.46
CA LYS A 149 19.16 4.96 -22.78
C LYS A 149 19.72 5.93 -23.79
N THR A 150 20.01 7.16 -23.41
CA THR A 150 20.63 8.14 -24.31
C THR A 150 22.05 7.73 -24.70
N GLU A 151 22.83 7.19 -23.76
CA GLU A 151 24.17 6.68 -24.02
C GLU A 151 24.14 5.47 -24.96
N LEU A 152 23.23 4.52 -24.73
CA LEU A 152 23.05 3.36 -25.63
C LEU A 152 22.65 3.81 -27.03
N MET A 153 21.74 4.78 -27.15
CA MET A 153 21.33 5.32 -28.44
C MET A 153 22.50 6.00 -29.15
N TYR A 154 23.29 6.79 -28.42
CA TYR A 154 24.49 7.45 -28.96
C TYR A 154 25.51 6.43 -29.45
N LEU A 155 25.78 5.36 -28.68
CA LEU A 155 26.71 4.30 -29.08
C LEU A 155 26.21 3.51 -30.29
N GLN A 156 24.91 3.19 -30.35
CA GLN A 156 24.30 2.54 -31.52
C GLN A 156 24.43 3.40 -32.78
N GLN A 157 24.17 4.71 -32.66
CA GLN A 157 24.35 5.64 -33.76
C GLN A 157 25.82 5.70 -34.19
N LYS A 158 26.76 5.79 -33.24
CA LYS A 158 28.19 5.79 -33.53
C LYS A 158 28.63 4.51 -34.28
N LEU A 159 28.19 3.34 -33.82
CA LEU A 159 28.47 2.06 -34.50
C LEU A 159 27.93 2.03 -35.92
N SER A 160 26.69 2.48 -36.15
CA SER A 160 26.11 2.54 -37.49
C SER A 160 26.87 3.46 -38.44
N LEU A 161 27.44 4.57 -37.94
CA LEU A 161 28.26 5.49 -38.73
C LEU A 161 29.65 4.90 -39.04
N GLU A 162 30.26 4.19 -38.08
CA GLU A 162 31.52 3.46 -38.31
C GLU A 162 31.33 2.32 -39.32
N GLU A 163 30.22 1.58 -39.25
CA GLU A 163 29.87 0.56 -40.25
C GLU A 163 29.67 1.17 -41.64
N GLN A 164 29.00 2.32 -41.75
CA GLN A 164 28.82 3.01 -43.03
C GLN A 164 30.14 3.59 -43.58
N ALA A 165 31.00 4.11 -42.71
CA ALA A 165 32.31 4.64 -43.09
C ALA A 165 33.25 3.55 -43.63
N HIS A 166 33.11 2.30 -43.18
CA HIS A 166 33.87 1.17 -43.71
C HIS A 166 33.38 0.67 -45.09
N VAL A 167 32.21 1.10 -45.55
CA VAL A 167 31.61 0.65 -46.83
C VAL A 167 31.78 1.68 -47.95
N SER A 168 32.09 2.95 -47.65
CA SER A 168 31.89 4.04 -48.62
C SER A 168 33.04 4.33 -49.59
N GLU A 169 34.25 3.77 -49.43
CA GLU A 169 35.31 3.96 -50.43
C GLU A 169 36.05 2.64 -50.70
N PRO A 170 35.82 1.97 -51.85
CA PRO A 170 36.67 0.87 -52.25
C PRO A 170 38.08 1.39 -52.38
N THR A 171 39.01 0.69 -51.73
CA THR A 171 40.42 1.10 -51.79
C THR A 171 40.88 1.17 -53.26
N PRO A 172 41.82 2.06 -53.63
CA PRO A 172 42.31 2.16 -55.01
C PRO A 172 42.80 0.81 -55.57
N MET A 173 43.19 -0.11 -54.69
CA MET A 173 43.60 -1.46 -55.02
C MET A 173 42.42 -2.39 -55.38
N GLU A 174 41.24 -2.23 -54.76
CA GLU A 174 40.00 -2.93 -55.14
C GLU A 174 39.46 -2.46 -56.49
N GLN A 175 39.53 -1.15 -56.77
CA GLN A 175 39.13 -0.59 -58.08
C GLN A 175 39.98 -1.17 -59.22
N LEU A 176 41.30 -1.28 -59.02
CA LEU A 176 42.22 -1.93 -59.97
C LEU A 176 41.93 -3.43 -60.14
N ALA A 177 41.52 -4.11 -59.07
CA ALA A 177 41.15 -5.53 -59.11
C ALA A 177 39.86 -5.76 -59.91
N SER A 178 38.82 -4.93 -59.71
CA SER A 178 37.57 -5.02 -60.47
C SER A 178 37.79 -4.76 -61.98
N GLU A 179 38.59 -3.75 -62.34
CA GLU A 179 38.92 -3.48 -63.75
C GLU A 179 39.72 -4.61 -64.41
N SER A 180 40.54 -5.31 -63.62
CA SER A 180 41.34 -6.45 -64.11
C SER A 180 40.52 -7.72 -64.34
N ASN A 181 39.42 -7.90 -63.62
CA ASN A 181 38.50 -9.04 -63.79
C ASN A 181 37.54 -8.82 -64.97
N GLU A 182 37.00 -7.61 -65.16
CA GLU A 182 36.14 -7.30 -66.32
C GLU A 182 36.89 -7.47 -67.67
N LYS A 183 38.19 -7.18 -67.71
CA LYS A 183 39.03 -7.39 -68.90
C LYS A 183 39.33 -8.86 -69.20
N LYS A 184 39.14 -9.78 -68.25
CA LYS A 184 39.38 -11.21 -68.43
C LYS A 184 38.13 -11.99 -68.87
N GLU A 185 36.93 -11.50 -68.54
CA GLU A 185 35.67 -12.13 -68.93
C GLU A 185 35.17 -11.69 -70.32
N GLY A 186 35.73 -10.62 -70.88
CA GLY A 186 35.35 -10.06 -72.19
C GLY A 186 36.17 -10.50 -73.41
N LYS A 187 36.87 -11.65 -73.37
CA LYS A 187 37.62 -12.18 -74.52
C LYS A 187 37.28 -13.64 -74.84
#